data_AF-A0A9P0ASS4-F1
#
_entry.id   AF-A0A9P0ASS4-F1
#
_cell.length_a   1.000
_cell.length_b   1.000
_cell.length_c   1.000
_cell.angle_alpha   90.00
_cell.angle_beta   90.00
_cell.angle_gamma   90.00
#
_symmetry.space_group_name_H-M   'P 1'
#
loop_
_entity.id
_entity.type
_entity.pdbx_description
1 polymer ?
#
loop_
_entity_poly.entity_id
_entity_poly.type
_entity_poly.pdbx_seq_one_letter_code
_entity_poly.pdbx_strand_id
1 'polypeptide(L)'
;MKHHELEVLNDILSLFTKYLLLTWMIFLLNYFNIFLIYYYLFLHVCNRCGKSYKNKTSLSRHVHHECGISPQFKCVICTKQFKRRDRLKRHEKEVHSTQ
;
A
#
# COMPACT_ATOMS: atom_id res chain seq x y z
N MET A 1 30.43 49.82 10.32
CA MET A 1 28.97 49.96 10.11
C MET A 1 28.48 49.10 8.95
N LYS A 2 28.90 49.35 7.70
CA LYS A 2 28.41 48.58 6.52
C LYS A 2 28.60 47.06 6.61
N HIS A 3 29.74 46.58 7.11
CA HIS A 3 30.00 45.14 7.29
C HIS A 3 29.02 44.48 8.27
N HIS A 4 28.70 45.18 9.36
CA HIS A 4 27.76 44.70 10.37
C HIS A 4 26.31 44.68 9.85
N GLU A 5 25.93 45.68 9.05
CA GLU A 5 24.61 45.71 8.36
C GLU A 5 24.46 44.56 7.36
N LEU A 6 25.54 44.22 6.64
CA LEU A 6 25.59 43.08 5.71
C LEU A 6 25.47 41.73 6.43
N GLU A 7 26.12 41.56 7.58
CA GLU A 7 25.99 40.35 8.40
C GLU A 7 24.55 40.17 8.91
N VAL A 8 23.94 41.23 9.43
CA VAL A 8 22.55 41.20 9.92
C VAL A 8 21.57 40.85 8.78
N LEU A 9 21.79 41.39 7.57
CA LEU A 9 20.95 41.06 6.40
C LEU A 9 21.10 39.59 5.99
N ASN A 10 22.32 39.05 6.02
CA ASN A 10 22.58 37.63 5.71
C ASN A 10 21.94 36.70 6.74
N ASP A 11 21.96 37.05 8.02
CA ASP A 11 21.30 36.29 9.08
C ASP A 11 19.78 36.28 8.92
N ILE A 12 19.18 37.43 8.57
CA ILE A 12 17.74 37.53 8.28
C ILE A 12 17.37 36.68 7.07
N LEU A 13 18.18 36.73 5.99
CA LEU A 13 17.96 35.92 4.80
C LEU A 13 18.12 34.41 5.09
N SER A 14 19.08 34.04 5.94
CA SER A 14 19.27 32.67 6.43
C SER A 14 18.07 32.17 7.25
N LEU A 15 17.52 33.01 8.13
CA LEU A 15 16.32 32.69 8.90
C LEU A 15 15.08 32.57 8.00
N PHE A 16 14.94 33.47 7.03
CA PHE A 16 13.83 33.44 6.07
C PHE A 16 13.87 32.19 5.18
N THR A 17 15.05 31.82 4.67
CA THR A 17 15.21 30.60 3.87
C THR A 17 14.96 29.33 4.68
N LYS A 18 15.41 29.26 5.94
CA LYS A 18 15.09 28.16 6.87
C LYS A 18 13.59 28.07 7.15
N TYR A 19 12.91 29.20 7.36
CA TYR A 19 11.46 29.24 7.55
C TYR A 19 10.70 28.75 6.30
N LEU A 20 11.14 29.17 5.11
CA LEU A 20 10.55 28.71 3.85
C LEU A 20 10.75 27.21 3.63
N LEU A 21 11.93 26.67 3.93
CA LEU A 21 12.19 25.23 3.87
C LEU A 21 11.35 24.45 4.88
N LEU A 22 11.24 24.94 6.12
CA LEU A 22 10.44 24.31 7.17
C LEU A 22 8.95 24.27 6.79
N THR A 23 8.41 25.38 6.30
CA THR A 23 7.01 25.44 5.84
C THR A 23 6.78 24.50 4.66
N TRP A 24 7.69 24.46 3.69
CA TRP A 24 7.62 23.52 2.56
C TRP A 24 7.65 22.05 3.01
N MET A 25 8.51 21.69 3.97
CA MET A 25 8.54 20.35 4.56
C MET A 25 7.23 20.00 5.27
N ILE A 26 6.63 20.94 5.99
CA ILE A 26 5.32 20.73 6.64
C ILE A 26 4.21 20.51 5.60
N PHE A 27 4.22 21.25 4.49
CA PHE A 27 3.27 21.04 3.38
C PHE A 27 3.44 19.67 2.73
N LEU A 28 4.68 19.24 2.47
CA LEU A 28 4.97 17.92 1.92
C LEU A 28 4.54 16.79 2.86
N LEU A 29 4.82 16.92 4.15
CA LEU A 29 4.40 15.95 5.16
C LEU A 29 2.88 15.88 5.26
N ASN A 30 2.18 17.02 5.22
CA ASN A 30 0.71 17.04 5.20
C ASN A 30 0.15 16.40 3.93
N TYR A 31 0.67 16.75 2.75
CA TYR A 31 0.24 16.17 1.48
C TYR A 31 0.45 14.66 1.46
N PHE A 32 1.62 14.19 1.90
CA PHE A 32 1.92 12.76 2.00
C PHE A 32 1.01 12.07 3.01
N ASN A 33 0.74 12.70 4.17
CA ASN A 33 -0.17 12.16 5.18
C ASN A 33 -1.60 12.04 4.64
N ILE A 34 -2.11 13.09 3.99
CA ILE A 34 -3.42 13.09 3.32
C ILE A 34 -3.47 11.99 2.24
N PHE A 35 -2.44 11.90 1.39
CA PHE A 35 -2.34 10.87 0.36
C PHE A 35 -2.37 9.45 0.96
N LEU A 36 -1.61 9.23 2.04
CA LEU A 36 -1.64 7.95 2.76
C LEU A 36 -3.03 7.68 3.33
N ILE A 37 -3.67 8.65 4.00
CA ILE A 37 -5.03 8.49 4.53
C ILE A 37 -6.00 8.12 3.41
N TYR A 38 -5.99 8.82 2.28
CA TYR A 38 -6.84 8.49 1.13
C TYR A 38 -6.55 7.10 0.57
N TYR A 39 -5.27 6.74 0.45
CA TYR A 39 -4.86 5.41 0.01
C TYR A 39 -5.36 4.30 0.94
N TYR A 40 -5.24 4.47 2.26
CA TYR A 40 -5.70 3.49 3.25
C TYR A 40 -7.21 3.48 3.42
N LEU A 41 -7.89 4.62 3.25
CA LEU A 41 -9.36 4.73 3.30
C LEU A 41 -10.02 4.13 2.06
N PHE A 42 -9.35 4.23 0.90
CA PHE A 42 -9.86 3.68 -0.36
C PHE A 42 -9.78 2.14 -0.41
N LEU A 43 -8.92 1.54 0.41
CA LEU A 43 -8.72 0.10 0.43
C LEU A 43 -9.59 -0.58 1.48
N HIS A 44 -10.04 -1.79 1.15
CA HIS A 44 -10.75 -2.66 2.08
C HIS A 44 -9.77 -3.63 2.73
N VAL A 45 -9.47 -3.42 4.01
CA VAL A 45 -8.45 -4.17 4.76
C VAL A 45 -9.06 -5.35 5.52
N CYS A 46 -8.37 -6.49 5.52
CA CYS A 46 -8.72 -7.66 6.31
C CYS A 46 -8.18 -7.53 7.73
N ASN A 47 -9.06 -7.37 8.72
CA ASN A 47 -8.67 -7.24 10.13
C ASN A 47 -7.96 -8.47 10.71
N ARG A 48 -8.04 -9.63 10.05
CA ARG A 48 -7.37 -10.86 10.50
C ARG A 48 -5.92 -11.01 10.04
N CYS A 49 -5.55 -10.39 8.91
CA CYS A 49 -4.20 -10.59 8.35
C CYS A 49 -3.57 -9.33 7.72
N GLY A 50 -4.25 -8.18 7.75
CA GLY A 50 -3.76 -6.90 7.25
C GLY A 50 -3.77 -6.75 5.72
N LYS A 51 -4.16 -7.77 4.95
CA LYS A 51 -4.22 -7.66 3.48
C LYS A 51 -5.28 -6.66 3.02
N SER A 52 -4.94 -5.84 2.03
CA SER A 52 -5.81 -4.83 1.43
C SER A 52 -6.37 -5.27 0.08
N TYR A 53 -7.58 -4.80 -0.23
CA TYR A 53 -8.32 -5.14 -1.44
C TYR A 53 -8.98 -3.90 -2.05
N LYS A 54 -9.02 -3.83 -3.38
CA LYS A 54 -9.62 -2.70 -4.12
C LYS A 54 -11.14 -2.58 -3.96
N ASN A 55 -11.82 -3.66 -3.57
CA ASN A 55 -13.28 -3.67 -3.41
C ASN A 55 -13.74 -4.64 -2.31
N LYS A 56 -14.92 -4.37 -1.76
CA LYS A 56 -15.55 -5.15 -0.68
C LYS A 56 -15.76 -6.62 -1.06
N THR A 57 -16.12 -6.92 -2.32
CA THR A 57 -16.34 -8.29 -2.80
C THR A 57 -15.06 -9.12 -2.72
N SER A 58 -13.92 -8.54 -3.08
CA SER A 58 -12.63 -9.23 -2.99
C SER A 58 -12.22 -9.48 -1.55
N LEU A 59 -12.41 -8.50 -0.65
CA LEU A 59 -12.18 -8.67 0.78
C LEU A 59 -13.09 -9.78 1.34
N SER A 60 -14.38 -9.74 1.05
CA SER A 60 -15.36 -10.73 1.52
C SER A 60 -14.95 -12.14 1.13
N ARG A 61 -14.62 -12.35 -0.15
CA ARG A 61 -14.13 -13.63 -0.66
C ARG A 61 -12.85 -14.09 0.01
N HIS A 62 -11.90 -13.18 0.23
CA HIS A 62 -10.67 -13.48 0.94
C HIS A 62 -10.95 -13.95 2.37
N VAL A 63 -11.75 -13.18 3.11
CA VAL A 63 -12.17 -13.48 4.48
C VAL A 63 -12.83 -14.86 4.53
N HIS A 64 -13.73 -15.16 3.61
CA HIS A 64 -14.55 -16.37 3.69
C HIS A 64 -13.85 -17.65 3.19
N HIS A 65 -12.89 -17.54 2.27
CA HIS A 65 -12.32 -18.73 1.60
C HIS A 65 -10.80 -18.83 1.66
N GLU A 66 -10.08 -17.77 2.03
CA GLU A 66 -8.62 -17.74 1.94
C GLU A 66 -7.92 -17.41 3.26
N CYS A 67 -8.51 -16.54 4.07
CA CYS A 67 -7.92 -16.04 5.31
C CYS A 67 -7.97 -17.09 6.40
N GLY A 68 -6.81 -17.61 6.81
CA GLY A 68 -6.71 -18.67 7.82
C GLY A 68 -7.19 -20.05 7.36
N ILE A 69 -7.62 -20.17 6.10
CA ILE A 69 -8.11 -21.43 5.54
C ILE A 69 -6.96 -22.12 4.79
N SER A 70 -6.73 -23.39 5.09
CA SER A 70 -5.75 -24.22 4.38
C SER A 70 -6.24 -24.54 2.97
N PRO A 71 -5.33 -24.72 1.99
CA PRO A 71 -5.71 -25.21 0.67
C PRO A 71 -6.46 -26.54 0.80
N GLN A 72 -7.67 -26.60 0.24
CA GLN A 72 -8.54 -27.79 0.31
C GLN A 72 -8.73 -28.46 -1.05
N PHE A 73 -8.40 -27.76 -2.13
CA PHE A 73 -8.60 -28.23 -3.50
C PHE A 73 -7.25 -28.69 -4.07
N LYS A 74 -7.03 -30.00 -4.10
CA LYS A 74 -5.82 -30.61 -4.64
C LYS A 74 -5.99 -30.89 -6.14
N CYS A 75 -4.95 -30.60 -6.92
CA CYS A 75 -4.90 -31.05 -8.31
C CYS A 75 -4.76 -32.57 -8.36
N VAL A 76 -5.50 -33.22 -9.26
CA VAL A 76 -5.41 -34.67 -9.42
C VAL A 76 -4.17 -35.10 -10.21
N ILE A 77 -3.58 -34.16 -10.98
CA ILE A 77 -2.43 -34.41 -11.86
C ILE A 77 -1.10 -34.12 -11.15
N CYS A 78 -1.07 -33.10 -10.27
CA CYS A 78 0.15 -32.71 -9.57
C CYS A 78 -0.08 -32.47 -8.07
N THR A 79 0.99 -32.20 -7.33
CA THR A 79 0.92 -32.04 -5.86
C THR A 79 0.40 -30.67 -5.40
N LYS A 80 0.10 -29.74 -6.33
CA LYS A 80 -0.36 -28.39 -5.97
C LYS A 80 -1.75 -28.42 -5.35
N GLN A 81 -1.95 -27.54 -4.37
CA GLN A 81 -3.21 -27.34 -3.68
C GLN A 81 -3.61 -25.86 -3.72
N PHE A 82 -4.92 -25.63 -3.77
CA PHE A 82 -5.51 -24.31 -3.90
C PHE A 82 -6.57 -24.10 -2.83
N LYS A 83 -6.72 -22.85 -2.37
CA LYS A 83 -7.75 -22.47 -1.41
C LYS A 83 -9.14 -22.31 -2.03
N ARG A 84 -9.22 -22.18 -3.36
CA ARG A 84 -10.47 -21.97 -4.09
C ARG A 84 -10.56 -22.85 -5.34
N ARG A 85 -11.77 -23.33 -5.63
CA ARG A 85 -12.06 -24.23 -6.77
C ARG A 85 -11.78 -23.58 -8.13
N ASP A 86 -12.12 -22.31 -8.31
CA ASP A 86 -11.84 -21.60 -9.58
C ASP A 86 -10.34 -21.47 -9.85
N ARG A 87 -9.53 -21.32 -8.80
CA ARG A 87 -8.07 -21.28 -8.92
C ARG A 87 -7.51 -22.64 -9.34
N LEU A 88 -8.05 -23.74 -8.81
CA LEU A 88 -7.69 -25.09 -9.25
C LEU A 88 -8.07 -25.32 -10.71
N LYS A 89 -9.33 -25.05 -11.10
CA LYS A 89 -9.79 -25.26 -12.48
C LYS A 89 -8.94 -24.51 -13.50
N ARG A 90 -8.60 -23.25 -13.18
CA ARG A 90 -7.72 -22.44 -14.03
C ARG A 90 -6.33 -23.05 -14.11
N HIS A 91 -5.77 -23.51 -12.99
CA HIS A 91 -4.49 -24.20 -12.99
C HIS A 91 -4.51 -25.46 -13.85
N GLU A 92 -5.53 -26.30 -13.73
CA GLU A 92 -5.69 -27.50 -14.55
C GLU A 92 -5.76 -27.14 -16.04
N LYS A 93 -6.51 -26.10 -16.39
CA LYS A 93 -6.59 -25.61 -17.77
C LYS A 93 -5.26 -25.01 -18.27
N GLU A 94 -4.55 -24.23 -17.48
CA GLU A 94 -3.36 -23.50 -17.94
C GLU A 94 -2.10 -24.38 -17.95
N VAL A 95 -2.02 -25.36 -17.04
CA VAL A 95 -0.82 -26.18 -16.82
C VAL A 95 -0.99 -27.61 -17.32
N HIS A 96 -2.23 -28.10 -17.38
CA HIS A 96 -2.54 -29.50 -17.72
C HIS A 96 -3.57 -29.64 -18.84
N SER A 97 -3.83 -28.59 -19.64
CA SER A 97 -4.77 -28.66 -20.78
C SER A 97 -4.37 -29.65 -21.88
N THR A 98 -3.14 -30.17 -21.84
CA THR A 98 -2.58 -31.10 -22.82
C THR A 98 -2.34 -32.52 -22.28
N GLN A 99 -2.99 -32.90 -21.17
CA GLN A 99 -3.02 -34.30 -20.71
C GLN A 99 -4.34 -34.99 -21.04
#